data_AF-A0A4T3FA16-F1
#
_entry.id   AF-A0A4T3FA16-F1
#
_cell.length_a   1.000
_cell.length_b   1.000
_cell.length_c   1.000
_cell.angle_alpha   90.00
_cell.angle_beta   90.00
_cell.angle_gamma   90.00
#
_symmetry.space_group_name_H-M   'P 1'
#
loop_
_entity.id
_entity.type
_entity.pdbx_description
1 polymer ?
#
loop_
_entity_poly.entity_id
_entity_poly.type
_entity_poly.pdbx_seq_one_letter_code
_entity_poly.pdbx_strand_id
1 'polypeptide(L)'
;MNTRSVSDRLEPLYQPYISAFADLDTYIEEVWPKTDAEYPPNLNQTLRFFVGAMQSRARASFLLLQANSYWESEIVLRSLLEAVVKCLTFARRKDVDALLEQFWVELQASSDRKTALKAAMAQELMAEGSEDHSIFADLQNPEWFSIEPASNKQRRRSLDHQWSLPELVRKLMDESETTEPVAGLDAMLHSYGLQSEITHVSSKYYDLLWDRMIRGAELEALEDTHYCRQMTDALFLTAFSIVLSLQRLNVDKAKLNRPIEIAEKFSKLAKPYREEFARIRRPD
;
A
#
# COMPACT_ATOMS: atom_id res chain seq x y z
N MET A 1 23.14 -30.72 -6.19
CA MET A 1 21.67 -30.62 -6.06
C MET A 1 21.25 -29.42 -6.88
N ASN A 2 20.37 -29.61 -7.86
CA ASN A 2 19.87 -28.52 -8.69
C ASN A 2 18.71 -27.87 -7.93
N THR A 3 19.01 -26.97 -7.00
CA THR A 3 17.98 -26.25 -6.22
C THR A 3 17.30 -25.27 -7.16
N ARG A 4 16.09 -25.63 -7.61
CA ARG A 4 15.20 -24.68 -8.27
C ARG A 4 15.02 -23.47 -7.38
N SER A 5 15.11 -22.27 -7.94
CA SER A 5 14.85 -21.06 -7.19
C SER A 5 13.40 -21.06 -6.69
N VAL A 6 13.10 -20.33 -5.60
CA VAL A 6 11.71 -20.13 -5.12
C VAL A 6 10.83 -19.69 -6.29
N SER A 7 11.38 -18.84 -7.15
CA SER A 7 10.70 -18.35 -8.34
C SER A 7 10.23 -19.45 -9.29
N ASP A 8 11.02 -20.51 -9.48
CA ASP A 8 10.67 -21.62 -10.36
C ASP A 8 9.57 -22.52 -9.77
N ARG A 9 9.47 -22.62 -8.44
CA ARG A 9 8.43 -23.43 -7.77
C ARG A 9 7.06 -22.76 -7.83
N LEU A 10 7.05 -21.43 -7.85
CA LEU A 10 5.85 -20.60 -7.84
C LEU A 10 5.45 -20.09 -9.23
N GLU A 11 6.20 -20.42 -10.28
CA GLU A 11 5.87 -20.10 -11.67
C GLU A 11 4.39 -20.39 -12.04
N PRO A 12 3.77 -21.50 -11.60
CA PRO A 12 2.34 -21.75 -11.86
C PRO A 12 1.39 -20.68 -11.32
N LEU A 13 1.81 -19.87 -10.35
CA LEU A 13 1.00 -18.78 -9.77
C LEU A 13 1.16 -17.45 -10.51
N TYR A 14 2.22 -17.27 -11.30
CA TYR A 14 2.57 -15.98 -11.89
C TYR A 14 1.54 -15.49 -12.90
N GLN A 15 1.23 -16.31 -13.91
CA GLN A 15 0.24 -15.93 -14.91
C GLN A 15 -1.17 -15.76 -14.31
N PRO A 16 -1.63 -16.62 -13.39
CA PRO A 16 -2.88 -16.38 -12.66
C PRO A 16 -2.90 -15.06 -11.88
N TYR A 17 -1.79 -14.68 -11.23
CA TYR A 17 -1.70 -13.42 -10.49
C TYR A 17 -1.81 -12.20 -11.41
N ILE A 18 -1.08 -12.21 -12.53
CA ILE A 18 -1.15 -11.15 -13.56
C ILE A 18 -2.57 -11.05 -14.10
N SER A 19 -3.18 -12.19 -14.43
CA SER A 19 -4.54 -12.24 -14.98
C SER A 19 -5.57 -11.70 -13.99
N ALA A 20 -5.42 -11.99 -12.68
CA ALA A 20 -6.30 -11.45 -11.65
C ALA A 20 -6.27 -9.91 -11.59
N PHE A 21 -5.08 -9.30 -11.70
CA PHE A 21 -5.00 -7.83 -11.74
C PHE A 21 -5.55 -7.25 -13.05
N ALA A 22 -5.35 -7.90 -14.18
CA ALA A 22 -5.96 -7.49 -15.45
C ALA A 22 -7.50 -7.58 -15.41
N ASP A 23 -8.04 -8.62 -14.76
CA ASP A 23 -9.48 -8.76 -14.54
C ASP A 23 -10.02 -7.64 -13.62
N LEU A 24 -9.26 -7.24 -12.60
CA LEU A 24 -9.60 -6.09 -11.75
C LEU A 24 -9.56 -4.77 -12.52
N ASP A 25 -8.55 -4.55 -13.37
CA ASP A 25 -8.45 -3.36 -14.22
C ASP A 25 -9.68 -3.24 -15.12
N THR A 26 -10.01 -4.33 -15.83
CA THR A 26 -11.18 -4.40 -16.72
C THR A 26 -12.47 -4.11 -15.94
N TYR A 27 -12.62 -4.70 -14.75
CA TYR A 27 -13.77 -4.45 -13.90
C TYR A 27 -13.89 -2.99 -13.45
N ILE A 28 -12.78 -2.35 -13.07
CA ILE A 28 -12.75 -0.93 -12.69
C ILE A 28 -13.19 -0.08 -13.88
N GLU A 29 -12.69 -0.35 -15.09
CA GLU A 29 -13.09 0.40 -16.29
C GLU A 29 -14.58 0.26 -16.62
N GLU A 30 -15.16 -0.92 -16.40
CA GLU A 30 -16.57 -1.22 -16.66
C GLU A 30 -17.52 -0.59 -15.64
N VAL A 31 -17.15 -0.59 -14.35
CA VAL A 31 -18.08 -0.34 -13.24
C VAL A 31 -17.82 0.96 -12.51
N TRP A 32 -16.58 1.44 -12.48
CA TRP A 32 -16.23 2.62 -11.70
C TRP A 32 -16.82 3.89 -12.34
N PRO A 33 -17.55 4.74 -11.58
CA PRO A 33 -18.18 5.93 -12.14
C PRO A 33 -17.16 6.86 -12.79
N LYS A 34 -17.47 7.33 -14.01
CA LYS A 34 -16.65 8.33 -14.70
C LYS A 34 -16.71 9.66 -13.98
N THR A 35 -15.63 10.41 -14.08
CA THR A 35 -15.46 11.75 -13.49
C THR A 35 -14.58 12.55 -14.43
N ASP A 36 -14.92 13.81 -14.62
CA ASP A 36 -14.05 14.77 -15.30
C ASP A 36 -12.82 15.03 -14.43
N ALA A 37 -11.73 15.49 -15.03
CA ALA A 37 -10.51 15.86 -14.30
C ALA A 37 -10.72 17.22 -13.60
N GLU A 38 -10.49 17.26 -12.29
CA GLU A 38 -10.66 18.46 -11.45
C GLU A 38 -9.60 18.44 -10.34
N TYR A 39 -9.17 19.62 -9.89
CA TYR A 39 -8.26 19.78 -8.76
C TYR A 39 -8.79 20.87 -7.80
N PRO A 40 -8.83 20.61 -6.47
CA PRO A 40 -8.43 19.38 -5.80
C PRO A 40 -9.34 18.19 -6.17
N PRO A 41 -8.84 16.94 -6.11
CA PRO A 41 -9.64 15.79 -6.50
C PRO A 41 -10.89 15.62 -5.63
N ASN A 42 -12.02 15.31 -6.26
CA ASN A 42 -13.23 14.90 -5.56
C ASN A 42 -13.08 13.49 -4.96
N LEU A 43 -14.09 13.04 -4.20
CA LEU A 43 -14.08 11.71 -3.56
C LEU A 43 -13.86 10.56 -4.56
N ASN A 44 -14.54 10.59 -5.71
CA ASN A 44 -14.45 9.53 -6.71
C ASN A 44 -13.02 9.41 -7.26
N GLN A 45 -12.44 10.54 -7.68
CA GLN A 45 -11.05 10.60 -8.15
C GLN A 45 -10.07 10.16 -7.07
N THR A 46 -10.26 10.62 -5.83
CA THR A 46 -9.42 10.28 -4.67
C THR A 46 -9.37 8.78 -4.43
N LEU A 47 -10.53 8.12 -4.38
CA LEU A 47 -10.62 6.66 -4.21
C LEU A 47 -9.95 5.94 -5.39
N ARG A 48 -10.17 6.41 -6.62
CA ARG A 48 -9.56 5.83 -7.81
C ARG A 48 -8.03 5.97 -7.81
N PHE A 49 -7.49 7.10 -7.34
CA PHE A 49 -6.05 7.30 -7.18
C PHE A 49 -5.44 6.30 -6.20
N PHE A 50 -6.07 6.06 -5.06
CA PHE A 50 -5.56 5.06 -4.12
C PHE A 50 -5.62 3.65 -4.68
N VAL A 51 -6.70 3.27 -5.38
CA VAL A 51 -6.78 1.97 -6.06
C VAL A 51 -5.67 1.80 -7.10
N GLY A 52 -5.43 2.82 -7.93
CA GLY A 52 -4.31 2.80 -8.88
C GLY A 52 -2.96 2.69 -8.18
N ALA A 53 -2.77 3.39 -7.06
CA ALA A 53 -1.55 3.29 -6.25
C ALA A 53 -1.37 1.87 -5.69
N MET A 54 -2.42 1.25 -5.14
CA MET A 54 -2.39 -0.14 -4.66
C MET A 54 -1.98 -1.11 -5.77
N GLN A 55 -2.60 -1.02 -6.95
CA GLN A 55 -2.26 -1.89 -8.09
C GLN A 55 -0.82 -1.67 -8.56
N SER A 56 -0.34 -0.42 -8.61
CA SER A 56 1.05 -0.11 -8.94
C SER A 56 2.03 -0.76 -7.95
N ARG A 57 1.77 -0.66 -6.64
CA ARG A 57 2.61 -1.28 -5.60
C ARG A 57 2.52 -2.81 -5.62
N ALA A 58 1.36 -3.38 -5.89
CA ALA A 58 1.18 -4.83 -6.03
C ALA A 58 1.97 -5.39 -7.23
N ARG A 59 1.99 -4.69 -8.36
CA ARG A 59 2.80 -5.05 -9.54
C ARG A 59 4.30 -4.92 -9.25
N ALA A 60 4.73 -3.85 -8.59
CA ALA A 60 6.13 -3.66 -8.22
C ALA A 60 6.62 -4.74 -7.22
N SER A 61 5.81 -5.04 -6.20
CA SER A 61 6.04 -6.13 -5.25
C SER A 61 6.17 -7.48 -5.99
N PHE A 62 5.29 -7.75 -6.96
CA PHE A 62 5.36 -8.97 -7.75
C PHE A 62 6.64 -9.09 -8.60
N LEU A 63 7.11 -8.00 -9.21
CA LEU A 63 8.39 -7.99 -9.93
C LEU A 63 9.57 -8.34 -9.00
N LEU A 64 9.55 -7.82 -7.77
CA LEU A 64 10.57 -8.14 -6.76
C LEU A 64 10.49 -9.62 -6.33
N LEU A 65 9.28 -10.16 -6.17
CA LEU A 65 9.09 -11.58 -5.90
C LEU A 65 9.68 -12.45 -7.01
N GLN A 66 9.44 -12.13 -8.27
CA GLN A 66 10.00 -12.86 -9.41
C GLN A 66 11.54 -12.82 -9.43
N ALA A 67 12.14 -11.73 -8.96
CA ALA A 67 13.59 -11.56 -8.80
C ALA A 67 14.16 -12.20 -7.52
N ASN A 68 13.35 -12.93 -6.75
CA ASN A 68 13.67 -13.48 -5.43
C ASN A 68 14.02 -12.44 -4.34
N SER A 69 13.55 -11.21 -4.49
CA SER A 69 13.73 -10.09 -3.55
C SER A 69 12.51 -9.90 -2.64
N TYR A 70 12.13 -10.95 -1.92
CA TYR A 70 10.89 -10.97 -1.13
C TYR A 70 10.92 -10.08 0.13
N TRP A 71 12.10 -9.72 0.63
CA TRP A 71 12.22 -8.73 1.71
C TRP A 71 12.04 -7.30 1.19
N GLU A 72 12.60 -6.98 0.03
CA GLU A 72 12.38 -5.69 -0.64
C GLU A 72 10.91 -5.55 -1.05
N SER A 73 10.27 -6.65 -1.43
CA SER A 73 8.82 -6.69 -1.68
C SER A 73 8.01 -6.29 -0.44
N GLU A 74 8.42 -6.65 0.79
CA GLU A 74 7.76 -6.20 2.02
C GLU A 74 7.84 -4.69 2.22
N ILE A 75 8.96 -4.08 1.85
CA ILE A 75 9.14 -2.62 1.89
C ILE A 75 8.13 -1.95 0.95
N VAL A 76 7.94 -2.50 -0.26
CA VAL A 76 6.93 -1.99 -1.20
C VAL A 76 5.50 -2.22 -0.69
N LEU A 77 5.21 -3.40 -0.13
CA LEU A 77 3.90 -3.74 0.42
C LEU A 77 3.50 -2.84 1.59
N ARG A 78 4.45 -2.31 2.36
CA ARG A 78 4.18 -1.28 3.37
C ARG A 78 3.43 -0.09 2.79
N SER A 79 3.89 0.40 1.64
CA SER A 79 3.24 1.54 0.96
C SER A 79 1.87 1.17 0.37
N LEU A 80 1.65 -0.11 0.03
CA LEU A 80 0.33 -0.63 -0.33
C LEU A 80 -0.61 -0.57 0.89
N LEU A 81 -0.18 -1.00 2.08
CA LEU A 81 -1.01 -0.91 3.29
C LEU A 81 -1.40 0.53 3.62
N GLU A 82 -0.50 1.49 3.43
CA GLU A 82 -0.84 2.91 3.56
C GLU A 82 -1.90 3.37 2.57
N ALA A 83 -1.78 2.96 1.30
CA ALA A 83 -2.78 3.28 0.28
C ALA A 83 -4.15 2.65 0.60
N VAL A 84 -4.15 1.41 1.10
CA VAL A 84 -5.37 0.72 1.57
C VAL A 84 -6.02 1.53 2.67
N VAL A 85 -5.32 1.80 3.77
CA VAL A 85 -5.90 2.47 4.94
C VAL A 85 -6.38 3.88 4.60
N LYS A 86 -5.65 4.63 3.76
CA LYS A 86 -6.10 5.94 3.25
C LYS A 86 -7.35 5.81 2.37
N CYS A 87 -7.40 4.83 1.47
CA CYS A 87 -8.60 4.56 0.65
C CYS A 87 -9.82 4.25 1.53
N LEU A 88 -9.65 3.35 2.50
CA LEU A 88 -10.72 2.97 3.43
C LEU A 88 -11.19 4.15 4.27
N THR A 89 -10.26 5.04 4.67
CA THR A 89 -10.58 6.29 5.38
C THR A 89 -11.59 7.09 4.57
N PHE A 90 -11.33 7.35 3.29
CA PHE A 90 -12.28 8.05 2.42
C PHE A 90 -13.56 7.24 2.13
N ALA A 91 -13.48 5.92 2.07
CA ALA A 91 -14.62 5.07 1.80
C ALA A 91 -15.60 4.98 2.98
N ARG A 92 -15.13 5.08 4.24
CA ARG A 92 -15.93 4.75 5.43
C ARG A 92 -16.14 5.90 6.41
N ARG A 93 -15.27 6.91 6.46
CA ARG A 93 -15.44 8.07 7.36
C ARG A 93 -16.65 8.92 6.99
N LYS A 94 -17.27 9.54 8.00
CA LYS A 94 -18.46 10.40 7.81
C LYS A 94 -18.11 11.78 7.25
N ASP A 95 -16.96 12.32 7.61
CA ASP A 95 -16.51 13.71 7.38
C ASP A 95 -15.67 13.87 6.10
N VAL A 96 -16.14 13.31 4.98
CA VAL A 96 -15.34 13.23 3.74
C VAL A 96 -14.86 14.58 3.23
N ASP A 97 -15.69 15.63 3.23
CA ASP A 97 -15.29 16.94 2.69
C ASP A 97 -14.13 17.54 3.49
N ALA A 98 -14.18 17.41 4.82
CA ALA A 98 -13.09 17.85 5.69
C ALA A 98 -11.82 17.00 5.49
N LEU A 99 -11.96 15.71 5.20
CA LEU A 99 -10.82 14.83 4.90
C LEU A 99 -10.18 15.15 3.56
N LEU A 100 -10.97 15.51 2.54
CA LEU A 100 -10.47 15.90 1.21
C LEU A 100 -9.63 17.18 1.33
N GLU A 101 -10.15 18.19 2.02
CA GLU A 101 -9.42 19.44 2.30
C GLU A 101 -8.13 19.15 3.09
N GLN A 102 -8.23 18.36 4.16
CA GLN A 102 -7.06 18.02 4.98
C GLN A 102 -5.98 17.27 4.20
N PHE A 103 -6.37 16.34 3.31
CA PHE A 103 -5.41 15.51 2.58
C PHE A 103 -4.78 16.24 1.39
N TRP A 104 -5.61 16.81 0.51
CA TRP A 104 -5.14 17.41 -0.74
C TRP A 104 -4.62 18.84 -0.56
N VAL A 105 -5.05 19.54 0.48
CA VAL A 105 -4.63 20.93 0.71
C VAL A 105 -3.68 21.02 1.89
N GLU A 106 -4.14 20.72 3.11
CA GLU A 106 -3.32 20.96 4.31
C GLU A 106 -2.08 20.06 4.37
N LEU A 107 -2.23 18.76 4.10
CA LEU A 107 -1.15 17.78 4.17
C LEU A 107 -0.17 17.96 3.01
N GLN A 108 -0.68 18.27 1.80
CA GLN A 108 0.17 18.61 0.66
C GLN A 108 1.02 19.85 0.94
N ALA A 109 0.43 20.95 1.41
CA ALA A 109 1.19 22.16 1.75
C ALA A 109 2.22 21.92 2.87
N SER A 110 1.91 21.04 3.83
CA SER A 110 2.89 20.58 4.83
C SER A 110 4.07 19.84 4.20
N SER A 111 3.81 18.98 3.21
CA SER A 111 4.82 18.24 2.45
C SER A 111 5.67 19.16 1.60
N ASP A 112 5.05 20.04 0.81
CA ASP A 112 5.69 21.03 -0.06
C ASP A 112 6.69 21.88 0.71
N ARG A 113 6.28 22.43 1.86
CA ARG A 113 7.19 23.19 2.72
C ARG A 113 8.40 22.36 3.18
N LYS A 114 8.20 21.09 3.57
CA LYS A 114 9.31 20.23 4.00
C LYS A 114 10.26 19.94 2.84
N THR A 115 9.72 19.71 1.64
CA THR A 115 10.48 19.50 0.41
C THR A 115 11.30 20.73 0.07
N ALA A 116 10.67 21.92 0.02
CA ALA A 116 11.35 23.18 -0.26
C ALA A 116 12.48 23.46 0.75
N LEU A 117 12.25 23.24 2.05
CA LEU A 117 13.30 23.40 3.06
C LEU A 117 14.49 22.46 2.86
N LYS A 118 14.24 21.18 2.51
CA LYS A 118 15.32 20.23 2.21
C LYS A 118 16.04 20.56 0.90
N ALA A 119 15.28 21.01 -0.09
CA ALA A 119 15.82 21.42 -1.39
C ALA A 119 16.74 22.63 -1.24
N ALA A 120 16.36 23.64 -0.46
CA ALA A 120 17.23 24.78 -0.11
C ALA A 120 18.57 24.32 0.47
N MET A 121 18.54 23.43 1.47
CA MET A 121 19.76 22.90 2.09
C MET A 121 20.61 22.09 1.10
N ALA A 122 19.99 21.34 0.19
CA ALA A 122 20.71 20.58 -0.82
C ALA A 122 21.31 21.49 -1.90
N GLN A 123 20.58 22.52 -2.32
CA GLN A 123 21.00 23.50 -3.32
C GLN A 123 22.27 24.23 -2.90
N GLU A 124 22.40 24.60 -1.61
CA GLU A 124 23.60 25.26 -1.06
C GLU A 124 24.89 24.42 -1.24
N LEU A 125 24.76 23.10 -1.39
CA LEU A 125 25.89 22.19 -1.60
C LEU A 125 26.22 21.97 -3.08
N MET A 126 25.34 22.39 -4.00
CA MET A 126 25.50 22.18 -5.43
C MET A 126 26.24 23.35 -6.09
N ALA A 127 26.95 23.07 -7.18
CA ALA A 127 27.60 24.12 -7.96
C ALA A 127 26.54 25.03 -8.60
N GLU A 128 26.70 26.34 -8.45
CA GLU A 128 25.83 27.33 -9.08
C GLU A 128 25.81 27.13 -10.61
N GLY A 129 24.61 27.11 -11.19
CA GLY A 129 24.40 26.87 -12.62
C GLY A 129 24.43 25.39 -13.06
N SER A 130 24.64 24.44 -12.13
CA SER A 130 24.45 23.00 -12.44
C SER A 130 22.97 22.63 -12.58
N GLU A 131 22.72 21.52 -13.28
CA GLU A 131 21.38 20.94 -13.42
C GLU A 131 20.76 20.63 -12.05
N ASP A 132 21.51 19.97 -11.16
CA ASP A 132 21.04 19.67 -9.79
C ASP A 132 20.67 20.94 -9.02
N HIS A 133 21.46 22.01 -9.15
CA HIS A 133 21.14 23.30 -8.54
C HIS A 133 19.80 23.85 -9.07
N SER A 134 19.54 23.78 -10.38
CA SER A 134 18.24 24.19 -10.94
C SER A 134 17.08 23.31 -10.47
N ILE A 135 17.25 21.99 -10.39
CA ILE A 135 16.22 21.07 -9.90
C ILE A 135 15.82 21.43 -8.46
N PHE A 136 16.80 21.68 -7.57
CA PHE A 136 16.48 22.07 -6.20
C PHE A 136 15.86 23.46 -6.10
N ALA A 137 16.24 24.40 -6.96
CA ALA A 137 15.59 25.71 -7.04
C ALA A 137 14.12 25.59 -7.46
N ASP A 138 13.81 24.74 -8.45
CA ASP A 138 12.44 24.50 -8.93
C ASP A 138 11.54 23.90 -7.83
N LEU A 139 12.07 23.01 -6.99
CA LEU A 139 11.36 22.46 -5.82
C LEU A 139 11.04 23.51 -4.74
N GLN A 140 11.57 24.72 -4.86
CA GLN A 140 11.30 25.87 -4.01
C GLN A 140 10.45 26.94 -4.70
N ASN A 141 9.89 26.66 -5.88
CA ASN A 141 9.07 27.62 -6.61
C ASN A 141 7.66 27.77 -5.96
N PRO A 142 7.30 28.95 -5.42
CA PRO A 142 5.99 29.17 -4.80
C PRO A 142 4.84 29.21 -5.80
N GLU A 143 5.09 29.31 -7.11
CA GLU A 143 4.05 29.22 -8.15
C GLU A 143 3.54 27.77 -8.31
N TRP A 144 4.38 26.79 -7.98
CA TRP A 144 4.06 25.36 -8.15
C TRP A 144 3.77 24.66 -6.83
N PHE A 145 4.36 25.15 -5.73
CA PHE A 145 4.29 24.51 -4.42
C PHE A 145 3.77 25.45 -3.34
N SER A 146 3.00 24.91 -2.39
CA SER A 146 2.49 25.68 -1.26
C SER A 146 3.53 25.74 -0.12
N ILE A 147 4.54 26.61 -0.29
CA ILE A 147 5.72 26.68 0.60
C ILE A 147 5.43 27.44 1.91
N GLU A 148 4.41 28.30 1.88
CA GLU A 148 3.88 29.02 3.05
C GLU A 148 2.51 28.47 3.47
N PRO A 149 2.45 27.26 4.06
CA PRO A 149 1.19 26.71 4.54
C PRO A 149 0.60 27.63 5.62
N ALA A 150 -0.71 27.87 5.53
CA ALA A 150 -1.46 28.63 6.54
C ALA A 150 -1.36 28.00 7.94
N SER A 151 -1.06 26.69 8.02
CA SER A 151 -0.97 25.95 9.27
C SER A 151 0.39 26.10 9.95
N ASN A 152 0.40 26.26 11.28
CA ASN A 152 1.62 26.34 12.07
C ASN A 152 2.32 24.97 12.21
N LYS A 153 3.57 24.96 12.73
CA LYS A 153 4.38 23.74 12.91
C LYS A 153 3.68 22.67 13.76
N GLN A 154 2.90 23.06 14.77
CA GLN A 154 2.19 22.15 15.64
C GLN A 154 1.04 21.46 14.89
N ARG A 155 0.24 22.21 14.13
CA ARG A 155 -0.82 21.66 13.27
C ARG A 155 -0.25 20.70 12.25
N ARG A 156 0.87 21.03 11.59
CA ARG A 156 1.55 20.13 10.64
C ARG A 156 1.96 18.79 11.27
N ARG A 157 2.58 18.82 12.46
CA ARG A 157 2.91 17.58 13.19
C ARG A 157 1.67 16.79 13.60
N SER A 158 0.61 17.48 14.02
CA SER A 158 -0.65 16.84 14.36
C SER A 158 -1.28 16.19 13.14
N LEU A 159 -1.27 16.84 11.96
CA LEU A 159 -1.71 16.28 10.70
C LEU A 159 -0.91 15.04 10.32
N ASP A 160 0.44 15.10 10.37
CA ASP A 160 1.29 13.93 10.08
C ASP A 160 0.91 12.72 10.96
N HIS A 161 0.64 12.96 12.25
CA HIS A 161 0.22 11.91 13.17
C HIS A 161 -1.19 11.39 12.85
N GLN A 162 -2.14 12.30 12.59
CA GLN A 162 -3.52 11.96 12.24
C GLN A 162 -3.63 11.13 10.96
N TRP A 163 -2.70 11.35 10.02
CA TRP A 163 -2.61 10.62 8.75
C TRP A 163 -1.65 9.41 8.80
N SER A 164 -1.12 9.08 9.98
CA SER A 164 -0.33 7.87 10.17
C SER A 164 -1.21 6.62 10.11
N LEU A 165 -0.69 5.52 9.56
CA LEU A 165 -1.44 4.28 9.41
C LEU A 165 -2.09 3.80 10.73
N PRO A 166 -1.39 3.74 11.88
CA PRO A 166 -2.01 3.26 13.12
C PRO A 166 -3.20 4.12 13.57
N GLU A 167 -3.09 5.43 13.41
CA GLU A 167 -4.14 6.36 13.82
C GLU A 167 -5.37 6.28 12.89
N LEU A 168 -5.14 6.11 11.58
CA LEU A 168 -6.22 5.87 10.62
C LEU A 168 -6.91 4.52 10.86
N VAL A 169 -6.17 3.45 11.16
CA VAL A 169 -6.74 2.15 11.52
C VAL A 169 -7.61 2.28 12.77
N ARG A 170 -7.12 2.96 13.81
CA ARG A 170 -7.89 3.22 15.03
C ARG A 170 -9.21 3.93 14.73
N LYS A 171 -9.17 4.98 13.90
CA LYS A 171 -10.37 5.72 13.48
C LYS A 171 -11.32 4.90 12.62
N LEU A 172 -10.81 3.98 11.79
CA LEU A 172 -11.62 3.11 10.93
C LEU A 172 -12.36 2.00 11.69
N MET A 173 -11.93 1.71 12.91
CA MET A 173 -12.58 0.77 13.81
C MET A 173 -13.56 1.44 14.78
N ASP A 174 -13.63 2.77 14.78
CA ASP A 174 -14.49 3.56 15.67
C ASP A 174 -15.85 3.85 15.01
N GLU A 175 -16.93 3.35 15.63
CA GLU A 175 -18.32 3.55 15.18
C GLU A 175 -18.76 5.01 15.19
N SER A 176 -18.21 5.83 16.09
CA SER A 176 -18.56 7.26 16.16
C SER A 176 -18.04 8.01 14.93
N GLU A 177 -16.92 7.57 14.39
CA GLU A 177 -16.18 8.19 13.30
C GLU A 177 -16.55 7.65 11.90
N THR A 178 -17.08 6.43 11.82
CA THR A 178 -17.32 5.71 10.56
C THR A 178 -18.79 5.42 10.28
N THR A 179 -19.14 5.36 9.01
CA THR A 179 -20.46 4.90 8.54
C THR A 179 -20.70 3.43 8.86
N GLU A 180 -19.63 2.62 8.80
CA GLU A 180 -19.58 1.23 9.21
C GLU A 180 -18.12 0.90 9.57
N PRO A 181 -17.84 0.38 10.78
CA PRO A 181 -16.48 -0.01 11.15
C PRO A 181 -15.93 -1.12 10.28
N VAL A 182 -14.62 -1.06 10.02
CA VAL A 182 -13.92 -2.13 9.29
C VAL A 182 -13.31 -3.10 10.29
N ALA A 183 -14.03 -4.20 10.57
CA ALA A 183 -13.58 -5.22 11.51
C ALA A 183 -12.27 -5.91 11.05
N GLY A 184 -11.39 -6.21 12.01
CA GLY A 184 -10.14 -6.95 11.78
C GLY A 184 -9.02 -6.15 11.10
N LEU A 185 -9.19 -4.83 10.93
CA LEU A 185 -8.18 -3.97 10.31
C LEU A 185 -6.90 -3.84 11.16
N ASP A 186 -7.00 -4.05 12.47
CA ASP A 186 -5.89 -4.10 13.41
C ASP A 186 -4.88 -5.22 13.10
N ALA A 187 -5.32 -6.31 12.47
CA ALA A 187 -4.42 -7.36 11.99
C ALA A 187 -3.35 -6.83 11.02
N MET A 188 -3.66 -5.76 10.26
CA MET A 188 -2.69 -5.11 9.37
C MET A 188 -1.56 -4.42 10.14
N LEU A 189 -1.78 -4.02 11.40
CA LEU A 189 -0.74 -3.38 12.22
C LEU A 189 0.43 -4.32 12.51
N HIS A 190 0.17 -5.62 12.60
CA HIS A 190 1.24 -6.61 12.74
C HIS A 190 2.15 -6.63 11.51
N SER A 191 1.56 -6.76 10.31
CA SER A 191 2.32 -6.75 9.05
C SER A 191 3.04 -5.42 8.85
N TYR A 192 2.36 -4.30 9.11
CA TYR A 192 2.96 -2.97 9.00
C TYR A 192 4.13 -2.77 9.97
N GLY A 193 4.01 -3.27 11.21
CA GLY A 193 5.08 -3.26 12.20
C GLY A 193 6.29 -4.02 11.69
N LEU A 194 6.11 -5.28 11.25
CA LEU A 194 7.17 -6.11 10.69
C LEU A 194 7.85 -5.46 9.47
N GLN A 195 7.07 -4.91 8.55
CA GLN A 195 7.58 -4.19 7.38
C GLN A 195 8.39 -2.94 7.77
N SER A 196 8.08 -2.31 8.90
CA SER A 196 8.86 -1.19 9.45
C SER A 196 10.26 -1.65 9.87
N GLU A 197 10.33 -2.78 10.56
CA GLU A 197 11.59 -3.37 11.04
C GLU A 197 12.50 -3.75 9.87
N ILE A 198 11.91 -4.32 8.81
CA ILE A 198 12.61 -4.64 7.55
C ILE A 198 13.11 -3.35 6.87
N THR A 199 12.23 -2.35 6.71
CA THR A 199 12.56 -1.07 6.06
C THR A 199 13.72 -0.35 6.75
N HIS A 200 13.78 -0.44 8.09
CA HIS A 200 14.82 0.22 8.88
C HIS A 200 16.02 -0.67 9.21
N VAL A 201 16.05 -1.91 8.71
CA VAL A 201 17.14 -2.88 8.94
C VAL A 201 17.45 -3.01 10.44
N SER A 202 16.40 -3.14 11.24
CA SER A 202 16.53 -3.23 12.70
C SER A 202 17.10 -4.59 13.15
N SER A 203 17.36 -4.75 14.45
CA SER A 203 17.79 -6.04 15.01
C SER A 203 16.82 -7.18 14.67
N LYS A 204 15.51 -6.90 14.66
CA LYS A 204 14.49 -7.89 14.33
C LYS A 204 14.57 -8.37 12.88
N TYR A 205 15.02 -7.52 11.96
CA TYR A 205 15.29 -7.97 10.59
C TYR A 205 16.41 -9.02 10.54
N TYR A 206 17.50 -8.80 11.28
CA TYR A 206 18.58 -9.79 11.38
C TYR A 206 18.14 -11.09 12.04
N ASP A 207 17.25 -11.04 13.03
CA ASP A 207 16.67 -12.25 13.63
C ASP A 207 15.90 -13.09 12.59
N LEU A 208 15.16 -12.45 11.69
CA LEU A 208 14.43 -13.14 10.61
C LEU A 208 15.38 -13.76 9.57
N LEU A 209 16.48 -13.07 9.25
CA LEU A 209 17.51 -13.62 8.37
C LEU A 209 18.21 -14.81 9.02
N TRP A 210 18.54 -14.69 10.30
CA TRP A 210 19.17 -15.75 11.08
C TRP A 210 18.28 -16.98 11.17
N ASP A 211 16.99 -16.81 11.45
CA ASP A 211 15.99 -17.88 11.45
C ASP A 211 15.99 -18.65 10.12
N ARG A 212 16.03 -17.95 8.98
CA ARG A 212 16.12 -18.61 7.65
C ARG A 212 17.43 -19.34 7.44
N MET A 213 18.56 -18.78 7.89
CA MET A 213 19.88 -19.39 7.74
C MET A 213 20.00 -20.72 8.50
N ILE A 214 19.33 -20.86 9.63
CA ILE A 214 19.41 -22.07 10.47
C ILE A 214 18.31 -23.09 10.16
N ARG A 215 17.30 -22.74 9.36
CA ARG A 215 16.24 -23.66 8.95
C ARG A 215 16.78 -24.68 7.94
N GLY A 216 16.47 -25.95 8.19
CA GLY A 216 16.78 -27.06 7.28
C GLY A 216 15.66 -27.28 6.27
N ALA A 217 15.08 -28.48 6.27
CA ALA A 217 14.09 -28.92 5.28
C ALA A 217 12.79 -28.07 5.22
N GLU A 218 12.52 -27.23 6.23
CA GLU A 218 11.33 -26.38 6.27
C GLU A 218 11.46 -25.07 5.47
N LEU A 219 12.69 -24.68 5.12
CA LEU A 219 12.99 -23.36 4.56
C LEU A 219 12.22 -23.11 3.25
N GLU A 220 12.21 -24.10 2.35
CA GLU A 220 11.58 -23.94 1.03
C GLU A 220 10.07 -23.69 1.15
N ALA A 221 9.36 -24.46 1.99
CA ALA A 221 7.92 -24.26 2.16
C ALA A 221 7.60 -22.96 2.92
N LEU A 222 8.46 -22.53 3.86
CA LEU A 222 8.34 -21.24 4.51
C LEU A 222 8.45 -20.09 3.49
N GLU A 223 9.42 -20.18 2.59
CA GLU A 223 9.62 -19.24 1.49
C GLU A 223 8.42 -19.20 0.55
N ASP A 224 7.95 -20.36 0.12
CA ASP A 224 6.79 -20.48 -0.77
C ASP A 224 5.53 -19.88 -0.11
N THR A 225 5.34 -20.15 1.18
CA THR A 225 4.26 -19.56 1.99
C THR A 225 4.38 -18.04 2.07
N HIS A 226 5.59 -17.53 2.25
CA HIS A 226 5.83 -16.09 2.35
C HIS A 226 5.47 -15.36 1.05
N TYR A 227 5.89 -15.90 -0.10
CA TYR A 227 5.55 -15.34 -1.41
C TYR A 227 4.05 -15.40 -1.67
N CYS A 228 3.43 -16.55 -1.38
CA CYS A 228 2.00 -16.72 -1.51
C CYS A 228 1.22 -15.70 -0.67
N ARG A 229 1.64 -15.49 0.59
CA ARG A 229 1.03 -14.47 1.46
C ARG A 229 1.13 -13.08 0.84
N GLN A 230 2.32 -12.67 0.38
CA GLN A 230 2.52 -11.36 -0.22
C GLN A 230 1.60 -11.11 -1.42
N MET A 231 1.52 -12.07 -2.34
CA MET A 231 0.62 -11.99 -3.49
C MET A 231 -0.85 -11.96 -3.07
N THR A 232 -1.27 -12.85 -2.15
CA THR A 232 -2.67 -12.89 -1.72
C THR A 232 -3.09 -11.64 -0.98
N ASP A 233 -2.23 -11.10 -0.11
CA ASP A 233 -2.52 -9.90 0.67
C ASP A 233 -2.68 -8.68 -0.24
N ALA A 234 -1.75 -8.50 -1.20
CA ALA A 234 -1.83 -7.41 -2.16
C ALA A 234 -3.15 -7.46 -2.96
N LEU A 235 -3.53 -8.65 -3.43
CA LEU A 235 -4.75 -8.83 -4.22
C LEU A 235 -6.03 -8.65 -3.40
N PHE A 236 -6.13 -9.29 -2.23
CA PHE A 236 -7.32 -9.17 -1.37
C PHE A 236 -7.51 -7.76 -0.85
N LEU A 237 -6.46 -7.10 -0.37
CA LEU A 237 -6.57 -5.74 0.15
C LEU A 237 -6.97 -4.75 -0.95
N THR A 238 -6.46 -4.93 -2.16
CA THR A 238 -6.88 -4.14 -3.33
C THR A 238 -8.35 -4.41 -3.67
N ALA A 239 -8.74 -5.67 -3.82
CA ALA A 239 -10.11 -6.07 -4.13
C ALA A 239 -11.12 -5.55 -3.08
N PHE A 240 -10.80 -5.72 -1.80
CA PHE A 240 -11.59 -5.23 -0.68
C PHE A 240 -11.76 -3.70 -0.73
N SER A 241 -10.67 -2.98 -0.98
CA SER A 241 -10.71 -1.52 -1.10
C SER A 241 -11.54 -1.05 -2.29
N ILE A 242 -11.52 -1.77 -3.42
CA ILE A 242 -12.40 -1.52 -4.57
C ILE A 242 -13.87 -1.66 -4.16
N VAL A 243 -14.23 -2.76 -3.48
CA VAL A 243 -15.62 -2.99 -3.05
C VAL A 243 -16.10 -1.86 -2.15
N LEU A 244 -15.34 -1.51 -1.12
CA LEU A 244 -15.74 -0.47 -0.19
C LEU A 244 -15.82 0.92 -0.84
N SER A 245 -14.93 1.20 -1.79
CA SER A 245 -14.98 2.43 -2.59
C SER A 245 -16.25 2.49 -3.44
N LEU A 246 -16.59 1.42 -4.15
CA LEU A 246 -17.78 1.37 -5.00
C LEU A 246 -19.07 1.41 -4.18
N GLN A 247 -19.09 0.80 -2.99
CA GLN A 247 -20.19 0.97 -2.03
C GLN A 247 -20.36 2.44 -1.63
N ARG A 248 -19.26 3.12 -1.30
CA ARG A 248 -19.30 4.55 -0.96
C ARG A 248 -19.80 5.42 -2.11
N LEU A 249 -19.48 5.03 -3.34
CA LEU A 249 -19.95 5.69 -4.56
C LEU A 249 -21.37 5.23 -4.99
N ASN A 250 -22.08 4.48 -4.15
CA ASN A 250 -23.45 4.00 -4.39
C ASN A 250 -23.61 3.17 -5.68
N VAL A 251 -22.57 2.42 -6.06
CA VAL A 251 -22.68 1.45 -7.14
C VAL A 251 -23.59 0.29 -6.72
N ASP A 252 -24.37 -0.21 -7.68
CA ASP A 252 -25.31 -1.32 -7.49
C ASP A 252 -24.64 -2.53 -6.81
N LYS A 253 -25.26 -3.01 -5.72
CA LYS A 253 -24.80 -4.15 -4.93
C LYS A 253 -24.57 -5.40 -5.77
N ALA A 254 -25.36 -5.61 -6.83
CA ALA A 254 -25.21 -6.76 -7.72
C ALA A 254 -23.85 -6.79 -8.44
N LYS A 255 -23.17 -5.65 -8.55
CA LYS A 255 -21.87 -5.54 -9.23
C LYS A 255 -20.68 -5.75 -8.28
N LEU A 256 -20.88 -5.66 -6.97
CA LEU A 256 -19.79 -5.49 -6.00
C LEU A 256 -18.98 -6.76 -5.68
N ASN A 257 -19.48 -7.96 -5.97
CA ASN A 257 -18.82 -9.20 -5.53
C ASN A 257 -17.61 -9.59 -6.38
N ARG A 258 -17.57 -9.18 -7.66
CA ARG A 258 -16.58 -9.63 -8.64
C ARG A 258 -15.11 -9.43 -8.20
N PRO A 259 -14.70 -8.31 -7.59
CA PRO A 259 -13.33 -8.16 -7.08
C PRO A 259 -12.94 -9.23 -6.06
N ILE A 260 -13.83 -9.58 -5.14
CA ILE A 260 -13.57 -10.60 -4.12
C ILE A 260 -13.51 -11.98 -4.75
N GLU A 261 -14.40 -12.29 -5.69
CA GLU A 261 -14.38 -13.56 -6.43
C GLU A 261 -13.05 -13.78 -7.19
N ILE A 262 -12.52 -12.71 -7.80
CA ILE A 262 -11.19 -12.72 -8.45
C ILE A 262 -10.10 -13.06 -7.43
N ALA A 263 -10.09 -12.39 -6.27
CA ALA A 263 -9.11 -12.62 -5.21
C ALA A 263 -9.21 -14.05 -4.61
N GLU A 264 -10.42 -14.54 -4.38
CA GLU A 264 -10.68 -15.90 -3.88
C GLU A 264 -10.22 -16.97 -4.86
N LYS A 265 -10.45 -16.78 -6.16
CA LYS A 265 -9.99 -17.70 -7.21
C LYS A 265 -8.47 -17.85 -7.16
N PHE A 266 -7.73 -16.75 -7.03
CA PHE A 266 -6.28 -16.80 -6.88
C PHE A 266 -5.85 -17.45 -5.54
N SER A 267 -6.52 -17.10 -4.44
CA SER A 267 -6.22 -17.68 -3.11
C SER A 267 -6.33 -19.21 -3.07
N LYS A 268 -7.29 -19.78 -3.81
CA LYS A 268 -7.44 -21.23 -3.95
C LYS A 268 -6.23 -21.87 -4.63
N LEU A 269 -5.61 -21.20 -5.59
CA LEU A 269 -4.39 -21.66 -6.26
C LEU A 269 -3.16 -21.58 -5.36
N ALA A 270 -3.06 -20.52 -4.53
CA ALA A 270 -1.97 -20.34 -3.58
C ALA A 270 -2.07 -21.23 -2.32
N LYS A 271 -3.26 -21.79 -2.05
CA LYS A 271 -3.55 -22.57 -0.84
C LYS A 271 -2.62 -23.78 -0.62
N PRO A 272 -2.32 -24.64 -1.61
CA PRO A 272 -1.49 -25.82 -1.40
C PRO A 272 -0.09 -25.50 -0.84
N TYR A 273 0.52 -24.41 -1.31
CA TYR A 273 1.84 -23.96 -0.85
C TYR A 273 1.84 -23.55 0.63
N ARG A 274 0.78 -22.88 1.08
CA ARG A 274 0.61 -22.49 2.50
C ARG A 274 0.37 -23.71 3.40
N GLU A 275 -0.41 -24.67 2.93
CA GLU A 275 -0.71 -25.91 3.66
C GLU A 275 0.50 -26.85 3.74
N GLU A 276 1.41 -26.80 2.77
CA GLU A 276 2.66 -27.55 2.81
C GLU A 276 3.52 -27.15 4.01
N PHE A 277 3.76 -25.86 4.22
CA PHE A 277 4.51 -25.39 5.38
C PHE A 277 3.86 -25.79 6.70
N ALA A 278 2.53 -25.65 6.80
CA ALA A 278 1.78 -26.03 8.00
C ALA A 278 1.91 -27.53 8.33
N ARG A 279 2.08 -28.40 7.33
CA ARG A 279 2.25 -29.85 7.53
C ARG A 279 3.66 -30.25 7.97
N ILE A 280 4.68 -29.57 7.45
CA ILE A 280 6.09 -29.94 7.71
C ILE A 280 6.68 -29.24 8.92
N ARG A 281 6.03 -28.15 9.39
CA ARG A 281 6.45 -27.42 10.58
C ARG A 281 6.47 -28.37 11.79
N ARG A 282 7.62 -28.47 12.46
CA ARG A 282 7.74 -29.19 13.73
C ARG A 282 6.76 -28.63 14.77
N PRO A 283 6.05 -29.48 15.53
CA PRO A 283 5.33 -29.01 16.70
C PRO A 283 6.34 -28.41 17.69
N ASP A 284 6.03 -27.19 18.14
CA ASP A 284 6.80 -26.46 19.15
C ASP A 284 6.86 -27.23 20.48
#